data_AF-A0A537UB09-F1
#
_entry.id   AF-A0A537UB09-F1
#
_cell.length_a   1.000
_cell.length_b   1.000
_cell.length_c   1.000
_cell.angle_alpha   90.00
_cell.angle_beta   90.00
_cell.angle_gamma   90.00
#
_symmetry.space_group_name_H-M   'P 1'
#
loop_
_entity.id
_entity.type
_entity.pdbx_description
1 polymer ?
#
loop_
_entity_poly.entity_id
_entity_poly.type
_entity_poly.pdbx_seq_one_letter_code
_entity_poly.pdbx_strand_id
1 'polypeptide(L)'
;MNPTSRRLVMADRRDDDATEGSLRPQRLREFIGQQQARSNLSVFIEAARARREPLDHVLFVGPPGLGKTTLAQIVARELGVNFRATSGPVIAKAGDLAALLTNLEERDVLFIDEIHRLNPVVEEILYPAMEDFQLDLIIGEGPAARSVKIDLAKFTLIGATTRAGLLTNPLRDRFGIPVRLNFYSERELEEVVERGARVLGIGMTADGANEIARRARGTPRIAGRLLRRVRDFALVAGATAIDRGTADRALVELEVDAAGLDAMDRRYLTTIAQNYGGGPVGVETIAAALSEPRDAIEEIIEPFLIQRGLLQRTPRGRLLTSHAFRHLGLAEPARRVRFRVTADLDRVTDCNCSICTKKGILHLIVPPERFALLSGKDELTTYEFNTGTAKHTFCKHCGIHPFYVPRSDPDKIDVNVRCLDDIDLAAISPKAFDGKHWEAAMRRRVP
;
A
#
# COMPACT_ATOMS: atom_id res chain seq x y z
N MET A 1 -5.73 26.78 -5.77
CA MET A 1 -5.71 25.68 -4.78
C MET A 1 -6.01 24.39 -5.52
N ASN A 2 -5.10 23.42 -5.50
CA ASN A 2 -5.18 22.21 -6.32
C ASN A 2 -6.37 21.31 -5.86
N PRO A 3 -7.33 20.93 -6.72
CA PRO A 3 -8.51 20.12 -6.34
C PRO A 3 -8.15 18.77 -5.69
N THR A 4 -6.99 18.19 -6.00
CA THR A 4 -6.46 16.97 -5.36
C THR A 4 -6.27 17.09 -3.84
N SER A 5 -6.02 18.30 -3.32
CA SER A 5 -5.82 18.56 -1.89
C SER A 5 -7.11 18.37 -1.06
N ARG A 6 -8.29 18.24 -1.68
CA ARG A 6 -9.60 18.16 -0.98
C ARG A 6 -10.23 16.77 -0.88
N ARG A 7 -9.71 15.74 -1.57
CA ARG A 7 -10.28 14.37 -1.60
C ARG A 7 -10.48 13.70 -0.21
N LEU A 8 -11.71 13.42 0.22
CA LEU A 8 -11.97 12.95 1.60
C LEU A 8 -11.32 11.61 1.95
N VAL A 9 -11.19 10.75 0.95
CA VAL A 9 -10.68 9.38 1.04
C VAL A 9 -9.15 9.29 0.87
N MET A 10 -8.44 10.39 1.12
CA MET A 10 -6.98 10.41 1.07
C MET A 10 -6.34 10.16 2.42
N ALA A 11 -5.33 9.31 2.44
CA ALA A 11 -4.64 8.97 3.67
C ALA A 11 -3.61 10.03 4.12
N ASP A 12 -3.35 11.09 3.35
CA ASP A 12 -2.36 12.11 3.71
C ASP A 12 -2.85 13.06 4.79
N ARG A 13 -1.90 13.71 5.50
CA ARG A 13 -2.21 14.64 6.59
C ARG A 13 -2.77 15.94 6.03
N ARG A 14 -3.78 16.50 6.70
CA ARG A 14 -4.33 17.83 6.43
C ARG A 14 -4.29 18.71 7.66
N ASP A 15 -4.41 20.02 7.46
CA ASP A 15 -4.51 20.99 8.56
C ASP A 15 -5.74 20.72 9.44
N ASP A 16 -6.87 20.34 8.84
CA ASP A 16 -8.07 19.89 9.56
C ASP A 16 -7.79 18.66 10.46
N ASP A 17 -6.83 17.80 10.08
CA ASP A 17 -6.44 16.62 10.86
C ASP A 17 -5.57 17.00 12.08
N ALA A 18 -5.12 18.26 12.22
CA ALA A 18 -4.38 18.72 13.39
C ALA A 18 -5.28 18.89 14.63
N THR A 19 -6.57 19.16 14.42
CA THR A 19 -7.58 19.25 15.51
C THR A 19 -7.99 17.88 16.09
N GLU A 20 -7.41 16.78 15.58
CA GLU A 20 -7.71 15.38 15.96
C GLU A 20 -7.12 14.91 17.30
N GLY A 21 -6.55 15.79 18.12
CA GLY A 21 -5.81 15.39 19.33
C GLY A 21 -6.57 14.42 20.24
N SER A 22 -7.89 14.61 20.39
CA SER A 22 -8.75 13.76 21.22
C SER A 22 -9.07 12.39 20.60
N LEU A 23 -9.15 12.30 19.27
CA LEU A 23 -9.48 11.07 18.55
C LEU A 23 -8.30 10.07 18.54
N ARG A 24 -7.07 10.54 18.71
CA ARG A 24 -5.89 9.66 18.66
C ARG A 24 -5.75 8.83 19.95
N PRO A 25 -5.51 7.52 19.85
CA PRO A 25 -5.21 6.70 21.02
C PRO A 25 -3.98 7.21 21.76
N GLN A 26 -4.02 7.09 23.08
CA GLN A 26 -3.02 7.66 23.97
C GLN A 26 -2.13 6.60 24.63
N ARG A 27 -2.56 5.35 24.59
CA ARG A 27 -1.85 4.19 25.15
C ARG A 27 -1.84 3.05 24.16
N LEU A 28 -0.86 2.14 24.29
CA LEU A 28 -0.72 1.02 23.36
C LEU A 28 -1.92 0.08 23.39
N ARG A 29 -2.58 -0.04 24.55
CA ARG A 29 -3.82 -0.80 24.73
C ARG A 29 -5.04 -0.22 24.00
N GLU A 30 -5.04 1.09 23.74
CA GLU A 30 -6.11 1.81 23.04
C GLU A 30 -5.90 1.85 21.53
N PHE A 31 -4.70 1.47 21.06
CA PHE A 31 -4.37 1.41 19.65
C PHE A 31 -5.04 0.19 19.04
N ILE A 32 -6.11 0.39 18.27
CA ILE A 32 -6.89 -0.71 17.68
C ILE A 32 -6.10 -1.34 16.53
N GLY A 33 -6.27 -2.65 16.34
CA GLY A 33 -5.59 -3.43 15.30
C GLY A 33 -4.07 -3.55 15.49
N GLN A 34 -3.38 -3.97 14.44
CA GLN A 34 -1.90 -4.12 14.41
C GLN A 34 -1.36 -5.00 15.56
N GLN A 35 -2.07 -6.08 15.89
CA GLN A 35 -1.82 -6.89 17.10
C GLN A 35 -0.37 -7.34 17.24
N GLN A 36 0.26 -7.82 16.16
CA GLN A 36 1.67 -8.24 16.19
C GLN A 36 2.62 -7.08 16.53
N ALA A 37 2.42 -5.92 15.89
CA ALA A 37 3.24 -4.74 16.14
C ALA A 37 3.10 -4.25 17.58
N ARG A 38 1.86 -4.23 18.10
CA ARG A 38 1.59 -3.87 19.51
C ARG A 38 2.23 -4.85 20.48
N SER A 39 2.10 -6.15 20.25
CA SER A 39 2.67 -7.17 21.13
C SER A 39 4.19 -7.05 21.20
N ASN A 40 4.85 -6.90 20.05
CA ASN A 40 6.30 -6.75 19.99
C ASN A 40 6.76 -5.45 20.68
N LEU A 41 6.12 -4.32 20.37
CA LEU A 41 6.47 -3.03 20.97
C LEU A 41 6.26 -3.03 22.49
N SER A 42 5.22 -3.70 23.01
CA SER A 42 4.99 -3.80 24.47
C SER A 42 6.19 -4.41 25.17
N VAL A 43 6.72 -5.52 24.63
CA VAL A 43 7.89 -6.21 25.20
C VAL A 43 9.12 -5.30 25.21
N PHE A 44 9.41 -4.62 24.09
CA PHE A 44 10.58 -3.75 24.02
C PHE A 44 10.47 -2.52 24.92
N ILE A 45 9.28 -1.90 24.99
CA ILE A 45 9.00 -0.76 25.87
C ILE A 45 9.15 -1.18 27.34
N GLU A 46 8.56 -2.31 27.75
CA GLU A 46 8.66 -2.82 29.11
C GLU A 46 10.11 -3.12 29.52
N ALA A 47 10.87 -3.76 28.62
CA ALA A 47 12.28 -4.06 28.85
C ALA A 47 13.13 -2.79 29.01
N ALA A 48 12.96 -1.79 28.12
CA ALA A 48 13.68 -0.51 28.20
C ALA A 48 13.35 0.25 29.50
N ARG A 49 12.07 0.27 29.90
CA ARG A 49 11.63 0.88 31.17
C ARG A 49 12.23 0.21 32.39
N ALA A 50 12.28 -1.12 32.41
CA ALA A 50 12.84 -1.88 33.53
C ALA A 50 14.34 -1.60 33.70
N ARG A 51 15.08 -1.48 32.59
CA ARG A 51 16.51 -1.15 32.59
C ARG A 51 16.81 0.34 32.79
N ARG A 52 15.79 1.21 32.66
CA ARG A 52 15.92 2.68 32.61
C ARG A 52 16.85 3.16 31.49
N GLU A 53 16.92 2.41 30.40
CA GLU A 53 17.71 2.70 29.20
C GLU A 53 16.83 3.29 28.10
N PRO A 54 17.40 3.97 27.09
CA PRO A 54 16.64 4.30 25.88
C PRO A 54 16.14 3.02 25.20
N LEU A 55 15.03 3.15 24.49
CA LEU A 55 14.56 2.10 23.59
C LEU A 55 15.49 2.06 22.36
N ASP A 56 15.77 0.87 21.83
CA ASP A 56 16.45 0.75 20.54
C ASP A 56 15.71 1.52 19.46
N HIS A 57 16.44 1.99 18.45
CA HIS A 57 15.86 2.76 17.37
C HIS A 57 14.78 1.97 16.61
N VAL A 58 13.64 2.60 16.36
CA VAL A 58 12.44 1.97 15.78
C VAL A 58 12.21 2.48 14.36
N LEU A 59 11.95 1.58 13.41
CA LEU A 59 11.55 1.94 12.06
C LEU A 59 10.10 1.53 11.80
N PHE A 60 9.21 2.51 11.66
CA PHE A 60 7.84 2.29 11.21
C PHE A 60 7.73 2.32 9.69
N VAL A 61 7.31 1.19 9.11
CA VAL A 61 7.12 1.03 7.67
C VAL A 61 5.65 0.78 7.38
N GLY A 62 5.05 1.58 6.52
CA GLY A 62 3.73 1.27 5.98
C GLY A 62 3.06 2.46 5.30
N PRO A 63 1.96 2.24 4.57
CA PRO A 63 1.18 3.29 3.92
C PRO A 63 0.85 4.51 4.81
N PRO A 64 0.60 5.69 4.21
CA PRO A 64 0.10 6.85 4.95
C PRO A 64 -1.22 6.53 5.68
N GLY A 65 -1.50 7.27 6.75
CA GLY A 65 -2.78 7.15 7.47
C GLY A 65 -2.97 5.93 8.39
N LEU A 66 -2.02 5.00 8.46
CA LEU A 66 -2.10 3.80 9.32
C LEU A 66 -1.75 4.00 10.81
N GLY A 67 -1.37 5.21 11.20
CA GLY A 67 -1.10 5.56 12.60
C GLY A 67 0.38 5.56 13.02
N LYS A 68 1.35 5.62 12.09
CA LYS A 68 2.80 5.71 12.38
C LYS A 68 3.15 6.78 13.43
N THR A 69 2.74 8.03 13.17
CA THR A 69 3.00 9.15 14.09
C THR A 69 2.32 8.95 15.45
N THR A 70 1.10 8.42 15.45
CA THR A 70 0.37 8.13 16.69
C THR A 70 1.07 7.06 17.52
N LEU A 71 1.56 6.01 16.87
CA LEU A 71 2.30 4.95 17.54
C LEU A 71 3.62 5.46 18.12
N ALA A 72 4.34 6.33 17.41
CA ALA A 72 5.55 6.98 17.93
C ALA A 72 5.27 7.83 19.19
N GLN A 73 4.16 8.58 19.19
CA GLN A 73 3.73 9.36 20.36
C GLN A 73 3.36 8.44 21.55
N ILE A 74 2.68 7.32 21.28
CA ILE A 74 2.36 6.32 22.29
C ILE A 74 3.64 5.72 22.89
N VAL A 75 4.63 5.37 22.06
CA VAL A 75 5.91 4.83 22.53
C VAL A 75 6.57 5.78 23.51
N ALA A 76 6.71 7.07 23.17
CA ALA A 76 7.29 8.07 24.07
C ALA A 76 6.49 8.23 25.37
N ARG A 77 5.15 8.23 25.29
CA ARG A 77 4.28 8.34 26.46
C ARG A 77 4.37 7.11 27.38
N GLU A 78 4.45 5.90 26.84
CA GLU A 78 4.59 4.67 27.62
C GLU A 78 5.98 4.59 28.27
N LEU A 79 7.03 5.08 27.59
CA LEU A 79 8.39 5.23 28.15
C LEU A 79 8.46 6.33 29.22
N GLY A 80 7.55 7.31 29.19
CA GLY A 80 7.53 8.44 30.13
C GLY A 80 8.61 9.49 29.85
N VAL A 81 8.95 9.71 28.59
CA VAL A 81 10.04 10.60 28.11
C VAL A 81 9.47 11.68 27.18
N ASN A 82 10.26 12.71 26.86
CA ASN A 82 9.78 13.74 25.95
C ASN A 82 9.71 13.22 24.50
N PHE A 83 8.83 13.85 23.73
CA PHE A 83 8.63 13.54 22.31
C PHE A 83 8.92 14.77 21.46
N ARG A 84 9.95 14.68 20.61
CA ARG A 84 10.28 15.68 19.58
C ARG A 84 9.94 15.10 18.22
N ALA A 85 9.17 15.83 17.41
CA ALA A 85 8.79 15.39 16.07
C ALA A 85 9.27 16.37 14.99
N THR A 86 9.71 15.81 13.88
CA THR A 86 10.09 16.52 12.66
C THR A 86 9.78 15.64 11.45
N SER A 87 10.16 16.10 10.25
CA SER A 87 10.08 15.30 9.02
C SER A 87 11.34 15.44 8.20
N GLY A 88 11.68 14.40 7.43
CA GLY A 88 12.87 14.38 6.56
C GLY A 88 13.00 15.64 5.69
N PRO A 89 11.95 16.08 4.97
CA PRO A 89 12.02 17.27 4.12
C PRO A 89 12.28 18.59 4.86
N VAL A 90 11.97 18.66 6.16
CA VAL A 90 12.20 19.87 6.98
C VAL A 90 13.67 20.00 7.36
N ILE A 91 14.42 18.89 7.40
CA ILE A 91 15.84 18.87 7.77
C ILE A 91 16.67 19.05 6.49
N ALA A 92 16.97 20.31 6.15
CA ALA A 92 17.62 20.64 4.89
C ALA A 92 19.16 20.53 4.96
N LYS A 93 19.75 20.84 6.11
CA LYS A 93 21.21 20.90 6.31
C LYS A 93 21.63 20.29 7.64
N ALA A 94 22.91 19.95 7.74
CA ALA A 94 23.56 19.38 8.92
C ALA A 94 23.25 20.14 10.22
N GLY A 95 23.27 21.49 10.15
CA GLY A 95 22.99 22.34 11.31
C GLY A 95 21.57 22.19 11.87
N ASP A 96 20.58 21.88 11.03
CA ASP A 96 19.19 21.70 11.47
C ASP A 96 19.06 20.39 12.28
N LEU A 97 19.70 19.32 11.79
CA LEU A 97 19.76 18.05 12.51
C LEU A 97 20.55 18.19 13.81
N ALA A 98 21.69 18.88 13.77
CA ALA A 98 22.51 19.15 14.94
C ALA A 98 21.70 19.86 16.04
N ALA A 99 20.99 20.92 15.69
CA ALA A 99 20.16 21.67 16.63
C ALA A 99 19.02 20.83 17.23
N LEU A 100 18.49 19.85 16.50
CA LEU A 100 17.49 18.93 17.03
C LEU A 100 18.12 17.95 18.03
N LEU A 101 19.23 17.32 17.66
CA LEU A 101 19.90 16.29 18.45
C LEU A 101 20.51 16.84 19.75
N THR A 102 21.14 18.01 19.71
CA THR A 102 21.77 18.62 20.90
C THR A 102 20.76 19.14 21.92
N ASN A 103 19.50 19.31 21.53
CA ASN A 103 18.40 19.74 22.40
C ASN A 103 17.59 18.56 23.00
N LEU A 104 18.00 17.31 22.74
CA LEU A 104 17.37 16.13 23.31
C LEU A 104 17.87 15.89 24.75
N GLU A 105 16.95 15.48 25.61
CA GLU A 105 17.28 15.00 26.95
C GLU A 105 17.50 13.48 26.97
N GLU A 106 18.06 12.96 28.06
CA GLU A 106 18.37 11.55 28.22
C GLU A 106 17.10 10.67 28.11
N ARG A 107 17.11 9.78 27.12
CA ARG A 107 16.07 8.84 26.68
C ARG A 107 14.91 9.46 25.92
N ASP A 108 15.03 10.72 25.49
CA ASP A 108 14.00 11.33 24.66
C ASP A 108 13.76 10.56 23.36
N VAL A 109 12.56 10.69 22.83
CA VAL A 109 12.18 10.14 21.53
C VAL A 109 12.25 11.25 20.48
N LEU A 110 13.11 11.07 19.48
CA LEU A 110 13.14 11.86 18.26
C LEU A 110 12.40 11.11 17.15
N PHE A 111 11.28 11.66 16.68
CA PHE A 111 10.50 11.12 15.57
C PHE A 111 10.77 11.89 14.26
N ILE A 112 11.18 11.17 13.22
CA ILE A 112 11.37 11.72 11.87
C ILE A 112 10.38 11.04 10.92
N ASP A 113 9.32 11.76 10.53
CA ASP A 113 8.40 11.32 9.48
C ASP A 113 9.06 11.45 8.10
N GLU A 114 8.67 10.61 7.15
CA GLU A 114 9.29 10.58 5.81
C GLU A 114 10.84 10.54 5.84
N ILE A 115 11.42 9.75 6.73
CA ILE A 115 12.88 9.71 6.95
C ILE A 115 13.69 9.41 5.67
N HIS A 116 13.09 8.70 4.72
CA HIS A 116 13.65 8.40 3.40
C HIS A 116 13.83 9.64 2.50
N ARG A 117 13.33 10.81 2.91
CA ARG A 117 13.49 12.09 2.20
C ARG A 117 14.57 12.98 2.82
N LEU A 118 15.35 12.47 3.77
CA LEU A 118 16.55 13.15 4.22
C LEU A 118 17.52 13.34 3.06
N ASN A 119 18.24 14.47 3.07
CA ASN A 119 19.36 14.67 2.17
C ASN A 119 20.46 13.64 2.51
N PRO A 120 21.09 12.96 1.53
CA PRO A 120 22.17 12.01 1.78
C PRO A 120 23.27 12.53 2.72
N VAL A 121 23.63 13.81 2.62
CA VAL A 121 24.63 14.42 3.52
C VAL A 121 24.15 14.47 4.97
N VAL A 122 22.87 14.77 5.18
CA VAL A 122 22.25 14.79 6.51
C VAL A 122 22.09 13.37 7.05
N GLU A 123 21.76 12.42 6.18
CA GLU A 123 21.65 11.00 6.51
C GLU A 123 22.99 10.42 7.01
N GLU A 124 24.11 10.75 6.36
CA GLU A 124 25.43 10.30 6.80
C GLU A 124 25.82 10.84 8.18
N ILE A 125 25.45 12.09 8.48
CA ILE A 125 25.69 12.71 9.79
C ILE A 125 24.86 12.06 10.89
N LEU A 126 23.74 11.43 10.55
CA LEU A 126 22.88 10.74 11.51
C LEU A 126 23.47 9.40 11.98
N TYR A 127 24.38 8.78 11.21
CA TYR A 127 24.92 7.46 11.54
C TYR A 127 25.67 7.41 12.88
N PRO A 128 26.67 8.28 13.15
CA PRO A 128 27.38 8.27 14.43
C PRO A 128 26.46 8.65 15.59
N ALA A 129 25.44 9.47 15.33
CA ALA A 129 24.46 9.85 16.35
C ALA A 129 23.59 8.67 16.79
N MET A 130 23.31 7.73 15.88
CA MET A 130 22.56 6.50 16.18
C MET A 130 23.43 5.41 16.82
N GLU A 131 24.69 5.30 16.42
CA GLU A 131 25.58 4.21 16.86
C GLU A 131 26.27 4.52 18.18
N ASP A 132 26.88 5.71 18.26
CA ASP A 132 27.79 6.08 19.33
C ASP A 132 27.27 7.26 20.16
N PHE A 133 26.10 7.81 19.82
CA PHE A 133 25.55 9.04 20.42
C PHE A 133 26.53 10.22 20.31
N GLN A 134 27.21 10.34 19.17
CA GLN A 134 28.13 11.42 18.87
C GLN A 134 27.75 12.11 17.57
N LEU A 135 28.07 13.40 17.47
CA LEU A 135 27.86 14.19 16.27
C LEU A 135 29.17 14.82 15.82
N ASP A 136 29.58 14.51 14.59
CA ASP A 136 30.76 15.07 13.97
C ASP A 136 30.33 16.22 13.02
N LEU A 137 30.66 17.46 13.37
CA LEU A 137 30.32 18.64 12.57
C LEU A 137 31.57 19.38 12.11
N ILE A 138 31.61 19.71 10.82
CA ILE A 138 32.62 20.61 10.27
C ILE A 138 32.12 22.06 10.46
N ILE A 139 32.87 22.86 11.20
CA ILE A 139 32.57 24.28 11.46
C ILE A 139 33.58 25.14 10.72
N GLY A 140 33.07 26.08 9.90
CA GLY A 140 33.85 26.98 9.07
C GLY A 140 33.93 26.54 7.60
N GLU A 141 34.47 27.40 6.74
CA GLU A 141 34.64 27.14 5.30
C GLU A 141 36.12 27.18 4.91
N GLY A 142 36.48 26.40 3.88
CA GLY A 142 37.84 26.39 3.31
C GLY A 142 38.89 25.70 4.19
N PRO A 143 40.19 26.01 4.01
CA PRO A 143 41.29 25.35 4.70
C PRO A 143 41.30 25.53 6.23
N ALA A 144 40.52 26.48 6.74
CA ALA A 144 40.39 26.76 8.18
C ALA A 144 39.23 26.02 8.84
N ALA A 145 38.45 25.24 8.07
CA ALA A 145 37.37 24.44 8.61
C ALA A 145 37.90 23.39 9.59
N ARG A 146 37.27 23.29 10.77
CA ARG A 146 37.66 22.35 11.82
C ARG A 146 36.51 21.39 12.11
N SER A 147 36.85 20.13 12.33
CA SER A 147 35.88 19.13 12.80
C SER A 147 35.72 19.25 14.31
N VAL A 148 34.47 19.33 14.77
CA VAL A 148 34.10 19.36 16.19
C VAL A 148 33.22 18.16 16.47
N LYS A 149 33.63 17.37 17.47
CA LYS A 149 32.83 16.27 18.00
C LYS A 149 31.98 16.77 19.16
N ILE A 150 30.70 16.41 19.14
CA ILE A 150 29.74 16.77 20.18
C ILE A 150 29.12 15.48 20.72
N ASP A 151 29.24 15.25 22.03
CA ASP A 151 28.54 14.15 22.69
C ASP A 151 27.05 14.48 22.83
N LEU A 152 26.19 13.51 22.51
CA LEU A 152 24.74 13.62 22.59
C LEU A 152 24.21 12.87 23.82
N ALA A 153 23.06 13.30 24.32
CA ALA A 153 22.28 12.48 25.26
C ALA A 153 21.84 11.19 24.57
N LYS A 154 21.75 10.07 25.30
CA LYS A 154 21.28 8.82 24.68
C LYS A 154 19.80 8.94 24.39
N PHE A 155 19.38 8.71 23.16
CA PHE A 155 18.00 8.94 22.73
C PHE A 155 17.48 7.76 21.92
N THR A 156 16.17 7.74 21.66
CA THR A 156 15.54 6.80 20.74
C THR A 156 15.13 7.52 19.47
N LEU A 157 15.75 7.19 18.33
CA LEU A 157 15.26 7.58 17.02
C LEU A 157 14.08 6.68 16.60
N ILE A 158 12.97 7.30 16.20
CA ILE A 158 11.87 6.63 15.52
C ILE A 158 11.74 7.18 14.10
N GLY A 159 12.11 6.39 13.10
CA GLY A 159 11.92 6.72 11.69
C GLY A 159 10.58 6.23 11.16
N ALA A 160 9.91 7.01 10.32
CA ALA A 160 8.71 6.55 9.59
C ALA A 160 8.87 6.68 8.07
N THR A 161 8.47 5.64 7.35
CA THR A 161 8.50 5.60 5.88
C THR A 161 7.30 4.86 5.31
N THR A 162 6.97 5.14 4.04
CA THR A 162 5.95 4.39 3.30
C THR A 162 6.43 3.01 2.89
N ARG A 163 7.72 2.88 2.53
CA ARG A 163 8.35 1.64 2.06
C ARG A 163 9.77 1.53 2.60
N ALA A 164 10.13 0.34 3.09
CA ALA A 164 11.47 0.06 3.61
C ALA A 164 12.57 0.18 2.54
N GLY A 165 12.25 -0.16 1.28
CA GLY A 165 13.21 -0.09 0.17
C GLY A 165 13.55 1.32 -0.31
N LEU A 166 12.98 2.36 0.29
CA LEU A 166 13.36 3.76 0.02
C LEU A 166 14.53 4.23 0.90
N LEU A 167 14.87 3.48 1.95
CA LEU A 167 16.01 3.78 2.80
C LEU A 167 17.27 3.13 2.23
N THR A 168 18.41 3.78 2.44
CA THR A 168 19.71 3.15 2.21
C THR A 168 19.89 1.97 3.18
N ASN A 169 20.69 0.96 2.77
CA ASN A 169 21.00 -0.15 3.67
C ASN A 169 21.68 0.32 4.97
N PRO A 170 22.69 1.23 4.93
CA PRO A 170 23.31 1.75 6.15
C PRO A 170 22.32 2.34 7.16
N LEU A 171 21.40 3.20 6.72
CA LEU A 171 20.40 3.77 7.62
C LEU A 171 19.43 2.71 8.16
N ARG A 172 18.96 1.82 7.28
CA ARG A 172 17.98 0.79 7.65
C ARG A 172 18.53 -0.19 8.69
N ASP A 173 19.78 -0.61 8.54
CA ASP A 173 20.37 -1.66 9.37
C ASP A 173 20.67 -1.16 10.81
N ARG A 174 20.69 0.16 11.04
CA ARG A 174 20.82 0.79 12.37
C ARG A 174 19.52 0.85 13.17
N PHE A 175 18.39 0.46 12.58
CA PHE A 175 17.13 0.33 13.31
C PHE A 175 16.99 -1.06 13.91
N GLY A 176 17.19 -1.17 15.24
CA GLY A 176 17.07 -2.43 15.98
C GLY A 176 15.65 -3.01 15.99
N ILE A 177 14.63 -2.17 15.82
CA ILE A 177 13.21 -2.59 15.89
C ILE A 177 12.47 -2.19 14.60
N PRO A 178 12.47 -3.02 13.54
CA PRO A 178 11.66 -2.79 12.35
C PRO A 178 10.21 -3.22 12.59
N VAL A 179 9.27 -2.30 12.39
CA VAL A 179 7.82 -2.54 12.56
C VAL A 179 7.07 -2.22 11.27
N ARG A 180 6.40 -3.24 10.73
CA ARG A 180 5.56 -3.09 9.54
C ARG A 180 4.10 -2.95 9.92
N LEU A 181 3.47 -1.88 9.45
CA LEU A 181 2.04 -1.61 9.58
C LEU A 181 1.32 -2.02 8.30
N ASN A 182 0.25 -2.79 8.46
CA ASN A 182 -0.57 -3.25 7.34
C ASN A 182 -1.90 -2.49 7.29
N PHE A 183 -2.64 -2.61 6.19
CA PHE A 183 -4.02 -2.12 6.16
C PHE A 183 -4.86 -2.83 7.22
N TYR A 184 -5.81 -2.09 7.77
CA TYR A 184 -6.74 -2.58 8.78
C TYR A 184 -7.84 -3.37 8.09
N SER A 185 -8.29 -4.43 8.75
CA SER A 185 -9.52 -5.12 8.38
C SER A 185 -10.74 -4.23 8.60
N GLU A 186 -11.85 -4.55 7.93
CA GLU A 186 -13.12 -3.83 8.11
C GLU A 186 -13.57 -3.85 9.57
N ARG A 187 -13.40 -4.99 10.27
CA ARG A 187 -13.72 -5.13 11.68
C ARG A 187 -12.86 -4.24 12.58
N GLU A 188 -11.54 -4.19 12.35
CA GLU A 188 -10.67 -3.28 13.12
C GLU A 188 -11.03 -1.81 12.86
N LEU A 189 -11.43 -1.47 11.63
CA LEU A 189 -11.89 -0.12 11.31
C LEU A 189 -13.25 0.22 11.94
N GLU A 190 -14.16 -0.74 12.04
CA GLU A 190 -15.44 -0.58 12.75
C GLU A 190 -15.19 -0.19 14.21
N GLU A 191 -14.30 -0.90 14.91
CA GLU A 191 -13.88 -0.57 16.27
C GLU A 191 -13.25 0.84 16.35
N VAL A 192 -12.44 1.23 15.35
CA VAL A 192 -11.86 2.59 15.26
C VAL A 192 -12.94 3.65 15.15
N VAL A 193 -13.94 3.42 14.30
CA VAL A 193 -15.07 4.34 14.09
C VAL A 193 -15.92 4.43 15.35
N GLU A 194 -16.27 3.30 15.98
CA GLU A 194 -16.99 3.24 17.26
C GLU A 194 -16.31 3.99 18.39
N ARG A 195 -15.00 3.77 18.55
CA ARG A 195 -14.20 4.56 19.49
C ARG A 195 -14.24 6.04 19.15
N GLY A 196 -14.11 6.39 17.86
CA GLY A 196 -14.19 7.77 17.40
C GLY A 196 -15.52 8.44 17.73
N ALA A 197 -16.64 7.76 17.51
CA ALA A 197 -17.97 8.30 17.80
C ALA A 197 -18.18 8.51 19.30
N ARG A 198 -17.70 7.59 20.15
CA ARG A 198 -17.71 7.75 21.61
C ARG A 198 -16.93 8.98 22.06
N VAL A 199 -15.73 9.19 21.51
CA VAL A 199 -14.90 10.37 21.82
C VAL A 199 -15.58 11.67 21.37
N LEU A 200 -16.31 11.64 20.26
CA LEU A 200 -17.05 12.79 19.74
C LEU A 200 -18.43 12.99 20.40
N GLY A 201 -18.87 12.08 21.26
CA GLY A 201 -20.18 12.15 21.92
C GLY A 201 -21.37 11.93 20.99
N ILE A 202 -21.21 11.12 19.94
CA ILE A 202 -22.25 10.88 18.94
C ILE A 202 -22.87 9.49 19.16
N GLY A 203 -24.20 9.40 19.16
CA GLY A 203 -24.89 8.12 19.12
C GLY A 203 -24.62 7.40 17.80
N MET A 204 -24.24 6.13 17.85
CA MET A 204 -23.94 5.34 16.65
C MET A 204 -24.27 3.87 16.87
N THR A 205 -24.83 3.25 15.84
CA THR A 205 -25.09 1.80 15.82
C THR A 205 -23.93 1.06 15.14
N ALA A 206 -23.79 -0.24 15.40
CA ALA A 206 -22.73 -1.06 14.82
C ALA A 206 -22.79 -1.08 13.28
N ASP A 207 -23.99 -1.16 12.70
CA ASP A 207 -24.18 -1.13 11.25
C ASP A 207 -23.85 0.24 10.63
N GLY A 208 -24.06 1.35 11.35
CA GLY A 208 -23.59 2.68 10.95
C GLY A 208 -22.06 2.80 10.98
N ALA A 209 -21.42 2.24 12.01
CA ALA A 209 -19.97 2.18 12.12
C ALA A 209 -19.34 1.36 10.98
N ASN A 210 -19.93 0.18 10.72
CA ASN A 210 -19.53 -0.73 9.64
C ASN A 210 -19.64 -0.07 8.26
N GLU A 211 -20.69 0.72 8.03
CA GLU A 211 -20.90 1.45 6.77
C GLU A 211 -19.78 2.46 6.48
N ILE A 212 -19.27 3.14 7.50
CA ILE A 212 -18.12 4.05 7.38
C ILE A 212 -16.83 3.24 7.21
N ALA A 213 -16.65 2.18 8.00
CA ALA A 213 -15.46 1.34 8.02
C ALA A 213 -15.17 0.70 6.64
N ARG A 214 -16.19 0.12 5.99
CA ARG A 214 -16.02 -0.53 4.67
C ARG A 214 -15.62 0.45 3.56
N ARG A 215 -15.95 1.74 3.70
CA ARG A 215 -15.58 2.80 2.74
C ARG A 215 -14.25 3.48 3.07
N ALA A 216 -13.60 3.11 4.19
CA ALA A 216 -12.40 3.78 4.68
C ALA A 216 -11.06 3.21 4.15
N ARG A 217 -11.10 2.32 3.15
CA ARG A 217 -9.90 1.83 2.43
C ARG A 217 -8.82 1.23 3.35
N GLY A 218 -9.23 0.50 4.38
CA GLY A 218 -8.28 -0.11 5.32
C GLY A 218 -7.47 0.91 6.14
N THR A 219 -7.88 2.19 6.18
CA THR A 219 -7.07 3.28 6.72
C THR A 219 -7.80 4.05 7.82
N PRO A 220 -7.28 4.02 9.07
CA PRO A 220 -7.88 4.73 10.21
C PRO A 220 -8.05 6.24 10.00
N ARG A 221 -7.09 6.90 9.34
CA ARG A 221 -7.20 8.35 9.05
C ARG A 221 -8.40 8.66 8.16
N ILE A 222 -8.64 7.83 7.14
CA ILE A 222 -9.80 7.99 6.27
C ILE A 222 -11.08 7.72 7.07
N ALA A 223 -11.12 6.65 7.87
CA ALA A 223 -12.26 6.32 8.72
C ALA A 223 -12.64 7.47 9.65
N GLY A 224 -11.66 8.04 10.36
CA GLY A 224 -11.86 9.18 11.25
C GLY A 224 -12.34 10.43 10.52
N ARG A 225 -11.84 10.68 9.30
CA ARG A 225 -12.29 11.82 8.48
C ARG A 225 -13.71 11.64 7.97
N LEU A 226 -14.06 10.45 7.49
CA LEU A 226 -15.42 10.11 7.05
C LEU A 226 -16.39 10.23 8.23
N LEU A 227 -16.05 9.69 9.40
CA LEU A 227 -16.87 9.81 10.61
C LEU A 227 -17.18 11.27 10.95
N ARG A 228 -16.18 12.16 10.91
CA ARG A 228 -16.41 13.59 11.17
C ARG A 228 -17.38 14.21 10.18
N ARG A 229 -17.26 13.88 8.89
CA ARG A 229 -18.18 14.39 7.88
C ARG A 229 -19.57 13.79 8.05
N VAL A 230 -19.71 12.48 8.21
CA VAL A 230 -21.01 11.82 8.45
C VAL A 230 -21.70 12.41 9.68
N ARG A 231 -20.96 12.72 10.75
CA ARG A 231 -21.49 13.46 11.90
C ARG A 231 -22.09 14.79 11.50
N ASP A 232 -21.37 15.60 10.72
CA ASP A 232 -21.84 16.92 10.31
C ASP A 232 -23.19 16.82 9.54
N PHE A 233 -23.34 15.82 8.67
CA PHE A 233 -24.61 15.53 7.97
C PHE A 233 -25.70 15.04 8.93
N ALA A 234 -25.37 14.12 9.83
CA ALA A 234 -26.32 13.57 10.81
C ALA A 234 -26.88 14.65 11.75
N LEU A 235 -26.03 15.61 12.16
CA LEU A 235 -26.44 16.76 12.97
C LEU A 235 -27.45 17.65 12.23
N VAL A 236 -27.18 17.97 10.97
CA VAL A 236 -28.09 18.79 10.15
C VAL A 236 -29.40 18.06 9.86
N ALA A 237 -29.35 16.74 9.66
CA ALA A 237 -30.53 15.91 9.44
C ALA A 237 -31.36 15.66 10.72
N GLY A 238 -30.90 16.12 11.90
CA GLY A 238 -31.58 15.90 13.18
C GLY A 238 -31.58 14.45 13.63
N ALA A 239 -30.63 13.63 13.16
CA ALA A 239 -30.53 12.22 13.53
C ALA A 239 -30.06 12.07 14.99
N THR A 240 -30.76 11.24 15.78
CA THR A 240 -30.39 10.96 17.17
C THR A 240 -29.19 10.02 17.28
N ALA A 241 -29.01 9.15 16.29
CA ALA A 241 -27.88 8.24 16.15
C ALA A 241 -27.54 8.01 14.66
N ILE A 242 -26.27 7.72 14.38
CA ILE A 242 -25.81 7.35 13.04
C ILE A 242 -26.04 5.85 12.86
N ASP A 243 -27.03 5.52 12.04
CA ASP A 243 -27.30 4.16 11.54
C ASP A 243 -26.75 3.95 10.12
N ARG A 244 -26.91 2.73 9.57
CA ARG A 244 -26.45 2.45 8.19
C ARG A 244 -27.05 3.39 7.16
N GLY A 245 -28.35 3.67 7.24
CA GLY A 245 -29.04 4.53 6.28
C GLY A 245 -28.58 5.99 6.34
N THR A 246 -28.28 6.51 7.53
CA THR A 246 -27.75 7.85 7.72
C THR A 246 -26.31 7.94 7.24
N ALA A 247 -25.47 6.95 7.57
CA ALA A 247 -24.11 6.88 7.08
C ALA A 247 -24.04 6.75 5.54
N ASP A 248 -24.85 5.87 4.95
CA ASP A 248 -24.90 5.66 3.49
C ASP A 248 -25.28 6.95 2.75
N ARG A 249 -26.37 7.61 3.14
CA ARG A 249 -26.81 8.87 2.52
C ARG A 249 -25.72 9.94 2.60
N ALA A 250 -25.14 10.15 3.78
CA ALA A 250 -24.07 11.12 3.96
C ALA A 250 -22.84 10.80 3.11
N LEU A 251 -22.44 9.52 3.02
CA LEU A 251 -21.28 9.11 2.23
C LEU A 251 -21.53 9.24 0.72
N VAL A 252 -22.74 8.95 0.25
CA VAL A 252 -23.16 9.16 -1.14
C VAL A 252 -23.15 10.66 -1.50
N GLU A 253 -23.67 11.52 -0.63
CA GLU A 253 -23.64 12.98 -0.80
C GLU A 253 -22.21 13.54 -0.79
N LEU A 254 -21.30 12.89 -0.07
CA LEU A 254 -19.85 13.15 -0.10
C LEU A 254 -19.14 12.53 -1.32
N GLU A 255 -19.91 11.97 -2.25
CA GLU A 255 -19.44 11.30 -3.45
C GLU A 255 -18.53 10.09 -3.19
N VAL A 256 -18.67 9.44 -2.03
CA VAL A 256 -17.95 8.20 -1.67
C VAL A 256 -18.89 7.01 -1.84
N ASP A 257 -18.61 6.13 -2.81
CA ASP A 257 -19.47 4.99 -3.11
C ASP A 257 -19.29 3.81 -2.13
N ALA A 258 -20.09 2.76 -2.31
CA ALA A 258 -20.06 1.57 -1.47
C ALA A 258 -18.72 0.79 -1.50
N ALA A 259 -17.89 0.98 -2.52
CA ALA A 259 -16.54 0.41 -2.58
C ALA A 259 -15.48 1.33 -1.96
N GLY A 260 -15.90 2.49 -1.45
CA GLY A 260 -15.04 3.52 -0.90
C GLY A 260 -14.32 4.35 -1.95
N LEU A 261 -14.73 4.32 -3.23
CA LEU A 261 -14.18 5.19 -4.28
C LEU A 261 -14.81 6.57 -4.21
N ASP A 262 -14.01 7.62 -4.40
CA ASP A 262 -14.56 8.98 -4.53
C ASP A 262 -14.87 9.34 -5.99
N ALA A 263 -15.38 10.57 -6.20
CA ALA A 263 -15.67 11.08 -7.54
C ALA A 263 -14.48 11.03 -8.50
N MET A 264 -13.26 11.26 -8.01
CA MET A 264 -12.06 11.29 -8.85
C MET A 264 -11.67 9.88 -9.30
N ASP A 265 -11.76 8.89 -8.42
CA ASP A 265 -11.52 7.49 -8.76
C ASP A 265 -12.55 6.99 -9.78
N ARG A 266 -13.84 7.31 -9.58
CA ARG A 266 -14.89 6.96 -10.54
C ARG A 266 -14.69 7.66 -11.88
N ARG A 267 -14.27 8.93 -11.88
CA ARG A 267 -13.94 9.66 -13.11
C ARG A 267 -12.76 9.02 -13.83
N TYR A 268 -11.71 8.65 -13.12
CA TYR A 268 -10.57 7.91 -13.66
C TYR A 268 -11.00 6.61 -14.34
N LEU A 269 -11.77 5.76 -13.64
CA LEU A 269 -12.25 4.50 -14.19
C LEU A 269 -13.18 4.72 -15.40
N THR A 270 -14.10 5.67 -15.30
CA THR A 270 -15.07 6.00 -16.36
C THR A 270 -14.36 6.51 -17.61
N THR A 271 -13.36 7.38 -17.45
CA THR A 271 -12.55 7.87 -18.57
C THR A 271 -11.84 6.72 -19.30
N ILE A 272 -11.26 5.75 -18.58
CA ILE A 272 -10.63 4.58 -19.22
C ILE A 272 -11.67 3.69 -19.91
N ALA A 273 -12.82 3.45 -19.26
CA ALA A 273 -13.87 2.60 -19.79
C ALA A 273 -14.50 3.18 -21.06
N GLN A 274 -14.92 4.45 -21.02
CA GLN A 274 -15.71 5.07 -22.09
C GLN A 274 -14.85 5.64 -23.21
N ASN A 275 -13.74 6.32 -22.89
CA ASN A 275 -12.95 7.00 -23.91
C ASN A 275 -11.92 6.07 -24.57
N TYR A 276 -11.47 5.04 -23.84
CA TYR A 276 -10.39 4.15 -24.28
C TYR A 276 -10.79 2.67 -24.30
N GLY A 277 -12.09 2.36 -24.16
CA GLY A 277 -12.62 0.99 -24.26
C GLY A 277 -12.06 0.02 -23.23
N GLY A 278 -11.63 0.52 -22.07
CA GLY A 278 -10.94 -0.26 -21.03
C GLY A 278 -9.42 -0.27 -21.11
N GLY A 279 -8.81 0.33 -22.13
CA GLY A 279 -7.36 0.40 -22.32
C GLY A 279 -6.79 -0.66 -23.29
N PRO A 280 -5.45 -0.78 -23.41
CA PRO A 280 -4.44 -0.10 -22.60
C PRO A 280 -4.27 1.37 -22.97
N VAL A 281 -4.11 2.24 -21.96
CA VAL A 281 -3.89 3.70 -22.14
C VAL A 281 -2.69 4.20 -21.33
N GLY A 282 -1.88 5.09 -21.90
CA GLY A 282 -0.71 5.68 -21.23
C GLY A 282 -1.11 6.65 -20.10
N VAL A 283 -0.27 6.78 -19.06
CA VAL A 283 -0.57 7.68 -17.94
C VAL A 283 -0.64 9.14 -18.36
N GLU A 284 0.21 9.58 -19.28
CA GLU A 284 0.19 10.96 -19.78
C GLU A 284 -1.14 11.28 -20.47
N THR A 285 -1.71 10.32 -21.20
CA THR A 285 -3.02 10.46 -21.83
C THR A 285 -4.14 10.56 -20.79
N ILE A 286 -4.08 9.73 -19.74
CA ILE A 286 -5.05 9.80 -18.64
C ILE A 286 -4.91 11.11 -17.86
N ALA A 287 -3.68 11.54 -17.56
CA ALA A 287 -3.34 12.80 -16.91
C ALA A 287 -3.92 14.00 -17.65
N ALA A 288 -3.70 14.06 -18.97
CA ALA A 288 -4.27 15.09 -19.83
C ALA A 288 -5.81 15.06 -19.81
N ALA A 289 -6.42 13.88 -19.95
CA ALA A 289 -7.89 13.73 -19.97
C ALA A 289 -8.56 14.12 -18.63
N LEU A 290 -7.86 13.88 -17.52
CA LEU A 290 -8.35 14.18 -16.18
C LEU A 290 -7.95 15.58 -15.69
N SER A 291 -7.03 16.26 -16.40
CA SER A 291 -6.42 17.52 -15.96
C SER A 291 -5.74 17.40 -14.59
N GLU A 292 -5.09 16.25 -14.35
CA GLU A 292 -4.36 15.95 -13.12
C GLU A 292 -2.91 15.63 -13.43
N PRO A 293 -1.96 15.96 -12.54
CA PRO A 293 -0.56 15.67 -12.78
C PRO A 293 -0.29 14.17 -12.62
N ARG A 294 0.72 13.68 -13.34
CA ARG A 294 1.03 12.24 -13.45
C ARG A 294 1.32 11.59 -12.10
N ASP A 295 2.13 12.26 -11.29
CA ASP A 295 2.50 11.87 -9.93
C ASP A 295 1.26 11.66 -9.05
N ALA A 296 0.28 12.58 -9.11
CA ALA A 296 -1.00 12.40 -8.42
C ALA A 296 -1.72 11.13 -8.90
N ILE A 297 -1.77 10.86 -10.19
CA ILE A 297 -2.40 9.62 -10.68
C ILE A 297 -1.67 8.38 -10.13
N GLU A 298 -0.35 8.32 -10.27
CA GLU A 298 0.43 7.12 -9.96
C GLU A 298 0.54 6.83 -8.46
N GLU A 299 0.56 7.87 -7.63
CA GLU A 299 0.80 7.78 -6.18
C GLU A 299 -0.47 7.88 -5.35
N ILE A 300 -1.51 8.55 -5.85
CA ILE A 300 -2.73 8.88 -5.08
C ILE A 300 -3.92 8.02 -5.54
N ILE A 301 -4.16 7.88 -6.84
CA ILE A 301 -5.35 7.22 -7.39
C ILE A 301 -5.10 5.72 -7.61
N GLU A 302 -4.10 5.39 -8.42
CA GLU A 302 -3.88 4.04 -8.91
C GLU A 302 -3.63 2.98 -7.82
N PRO A 303 -2.93 3.25 -6.70
CA PRO A 303 -2.62 2.21 -5.71
C PRO A 303 -3.86 1.49 -5.16
N PHE A 304 -4.91 2.23 -4.81
CA PHE A 304 -6.14 1.63 -4.26
C PHE A 304 -6.94 0.89 -5.35
N LEU A 305 -7.00 1.43 -6.57
CA LEU A 305 -7.68 0.78 -7.69
C LEU A 305 -7.01 -0.53 -8.10
N ILE A 306 -5.68 -0.58 -8.08
CA ILE A 306 -4.90 -1.79 -8.34
C ILE A 306 -5.11 -2.81 -7.21
N GLN A 307 -5.06 -2.36 -5.95
CA GLN A 307 -5.29 -3.23 -4.79
C GLN A 307 -6.70 -3.85 -4.79
N ARG A 308 -7.73 -3.09 -5.21
CA ARG A 308 -9.10 -3.58 -5.39
C ARG A 308 -9.30 -4.41 -6.66
N GLY A 309 -8.26 -4.60 -7.47
CA GLY A 309 -8.31 -5.36 -8.70
C GLY A 309 -9.17 -4.71 -9.79
N LEU A 310 -9.42 -3.40 -9.72
CA LEU A 310 -10.16 -2.63 -10.73
C LEU A 310 -9.25 -2.20 -11.89
N LEU A 311 -7.96 -2.03 -11.61
CA LEU A 311 -6.96 -1.54 -12.55
C LEU A 311 -5.74 -2.46 -12.60
N GLN A 312 -5.20 -2.67 -13.80
CA GLN A 312 -3.93 -3.35 -14.04
C GLN A 312 -2.94 -2.42 -14.78
N ARG A 313 -1.69 -2.37 -14.31
CA ARG A 313 -0.58 -1.74 -15.04
C ARG A 313 0.08 -2.76 -15.95
N THR A 314 0.20 -2.42 -17.24
CA THR A 314 0.91 -3.22 -18.25
C THR A 314 2.02 -2.39 -18.90
N PRO A 315 2.99 -3.00 -19.60
CA PRO A 315 3.99 -2.25 -20.36
C PRO A 315 3.39 -1.33 -21.44
N ARG A 316 2.17 -1.62 -21.90
CA ARG A 316 1.45 -0.83 -22.92
C ARG A 316 0.57 0.27 -22.33
N GLY A 317 0.41 0.31 -21.00
CA GLY A 317 -0.47 1.25 -20.32
C GLY A 317 -1.39 0.59 -19.29
N ARG A 318 -2.38 1.37 -18.85
CA ARG A 318 -3.38 1.03 -17.84
C ARG A 318 -4.55 0.32 -18.49
N LEU A 319 -4.97 -0.78 -17.90
CA LEU A 319 -6.07 -1.62 -18.39
C LEU A 319 -7.08 -1.84 -17.25
N LEU A 320 -8.36 -1.64 -17.53
CA LEU A 320 -9.43 -1.99 -16.59
C LEU A 320 -9.68 -3.49 -16.60
N THR A 321 -10.03 -4.03 -15.44
CA THR A 321 -10.44 -5.43 -15.29
C THR A 321 -11.95 -5.58 -15.43
N SER A 322 -12.46 -6.81 -15.53
CA SER A 322 -13.90 -7.09 -15.46
C SER A 322 -14.56 -6.55 -14.19
N HIS A 323 -13.83 -6.49 -13.06
CA HIS A 323 -14.36 -5.95 -11.81
C HIS A 323 -14.68 -4.46 -11.94
N ALA A 324 -13.86 -3.69 -12.68
CA ALA A 324 -14.13 -2.29 -12.94
C ALA A 324 -15.38 -2.08 -13.79
N PHE A 325 -15.55 -2.85 -14.86
CA PHE A 325 -16.76 -2.76 -15.69
C PHE A 325 -18.03 -3.11 -14.90
N ARG A 326 -18.01 -4.21 -14.13
CA ARG A 326 -19.11 -4.56 -13.23
C ARG A 326 -19.40 -3.47 -12.21
N HIS A 327 -18.37 -2.90 -11.60
CA HIS A 327 -18.52 -1.82 -10.63
C HIS A 327 -19.14 -0.55 -11.25
N LEU A 328 -18.75 -0.19 -12.47
CA LEU A 328 -19.31 0.95 -13.21
C LEU A 328 -20.71 0.67 -13.80
N GLY A 329 -21.22 -0.57 -13.70
CA GLY A 329 -22.46 -0.96 -14.37
C GLY A 329 -22.37 -0.96 -15.90
N LEU A 330 -21.15 -1.08 -16.44
CA LEU A 330 -20.89 -1.09 -17.89
C LEU A 330 -20.73 -2.52 -18.40
N ALA A 331 -21.16 -2.75 -19.64
CA ALA A 331 -20.89 -4.00 -20.33
C ALA A 331 -19.38 -4.16 -20.55
N GLU A 332 -18.84 -5.34 -20.23
CA GLU A 332 -17.45 -5.64 -20.52
C GLU A 332 -17.24 -5.64 -22.04
N PRO A 333 -16.21 -4.92 -22.57
CA PRO A 333 -15.91 -4.94 -23.99
C PRO A 333 -15.60 -6.38 -24.43
N ALA A 334 -16.14 -6.77 -25.58
CA ALA A 334 -15.96 -8.11 -26.11
C ALA A 334 -14.46 -8.45 -26.22
N ARG A 335 -14.00 -9.37 -25.37
CA ARG A 335 -12.63 -9.88 -25.45
C ARG A 335 -12.46 -10.59 -26.79
N ARG A 336 -11.56 -10.05 -27.62
CA ARG A 336 -11.31 -10.52 -28.99
C ARG A 336 -10.94 -12.00 -29.05
N VAL A 337 -10.28 -12.51 -28.01
CA VAL A 337 -9.92 -13.92 -27.85
C VAL A 337 -10.78 -14.53 -26.74
N ARG A 338 -11.52 -15.60 -27.06
CA ARG A 338 -12.31 -16.36 -26.10
C ARG A 338 -11.92 -17.82 -26.18
N PHE A 339 -11.75 -18.46 -25.04
CA PHE A 339 -11.50 -19.89 -24.95
C PHE A 339 -12.27 -20.49 -23.77
N ARG A 340 -12.43 -21.80 -23.78
CA ARG A 340 -13.00 -22.59 -22.69
C ARG A 340 -11.99 -23.65 -22.31
N VAL A 341 -11.88 -23.91 -21.01
CA VAL A 341 -11.08 -25.01 -20.49
C VAL A 341 -11.90 -25.79 -19.45
N THR A 342 -11.74 -27.11 -19.41
CA THR A 342 -12.29 -27.98 -18.36
C THR A 342 -11.13 -28.56 -17.57
N ALA A 343 -10.94 -28.17 -16.32
CA ALA A 343 -9.78 -28.60 -15.53
C ALA A 343 -10.02 -28.52 -14.03
N ASP A 344 -9.19 -29.24 -13.29
CA ASP A 344 -9.08 -29.17 -11.84
C ASP A 344 -8.04 -28.12 -11.46
N LEU A 345 -8.43 -27.16 -10.62
CA LEU A 345 -7.60 -26.03 -10.19
C LEU A 345 -6.54 -26.43 -9.14
N ASP A 346 -6.62 -27.64 -8.56
CA ASP A 346 -5.59 -28.15 -7.63
C ASP A 346 -4.24 -28.46 -8.31
N ARG A 347 -4.22 -28.38 -9.65
CA ARG A 347 -3.05 -28.60 -10.50
C ARG A 347 -2.33 -27.32 -10.91
N VAL A 348 -2.81 -26.17 -10.44
CA VAL A 348 -2.20 -24.88 -10.78
C VAL A 348 -0.79 -24.81 -10.21
N THR A 349 0.15 -24.33 -11.03
CA THR A 349 1.56 -24.25 -10.69
C THR A 349 2.06 -22.81 -10.84
N ASP A 350 2.81 -22.31 -9.86
CA ASP A 350 3.46 -21.00 -9.89
C ASP A 350 4.96 -21.15 -10.08
N CYS A 351 5.48 -20.56 -11.17
CA CYS A 351 6.86 -20.70 -11.60
C CYS A 351 7.66 -19.44 -11.25
N ASN A 352 8.73 -19.62 -10.47
CA ASN A 352 9.58 -18.52 -10.00
C ASN A 352 10.57 -17.97 -11.06
N CYS A 353 10.50 -18.41 -12.32
CA CYS A 353 11.43 -17.95 -13.36
C CYS A 353 11.08 -16.53 -13.83
N SER A 354 12.09 -15.81 -14.33
CA SER A 354 11.94 -14.40 -14.73
C SER A 354 10.87 -14.20 -15.81
N ILE A 355 10.70 -15.15 -16.73
CA ILE A 355 9.70 -15.07 -17.81
C ILE A 355 8.29 -15.25 -17.24
N CYS A 356 8.07 -16.24 -16.38
CA CYS A 356 6.74 -16.54 -15.85
C CYS A 356 6.27 -15.43 -14.90
N THR A 357 7.17 -14.94 -14.05
CA THR A 357 6.91 -13.78 -13.18
C THR A 357 6.58 -12.52 -13.99
N LYS A 358 7.34 -12.21 -15.06
CA LYS A 358 7.08 -11.04 -15.91
C LYS A 358 5.76 -11.15 -16.71
N LYS A 359 5.39 -12.36 -17.13
CA LYS A 359 4.11 -12.62 -17.80
C LYS A 359 2.93 -12.69 -16.82
N GLY A 360 3.21 -12.85 -15.53
CA GLY A 360 2.21 -13.10 -14.50
C GLY A 360 1.44 -14.40 -14.69
N ILE A 361 2.01 -15.40 -15.39
CA ILE A 361 1.30 -16.65 -15.69
C ILE A 361 1.20 -17.55 -14.45
N LEU A 362 0.00 -18.07 -14.21
CA LEU A 362 -0.24 -19.23 -13.35
C LEU A 362 -0.57 -20.41 -14.26
N HIS A 363 0.25 -21.46 -14.20
CA HIS A 363 0.24 -22.55 -15.16
C HIS A 363 -0.86 -23.56 -14.86
N LEU A 364 -1.62 -23.94 -15.89
CA LEU A 364 -2.62 -24.98 -15.84
C LEU A 364 -2.55 -25.79 -17.14
N ILE A 365 -1.76 -26.87 -17.08
CA ILE A 365 -1.52 -27.74 -18.22
C ILE A 365 -2.67 -28.73 -18.36
N VAL A 366 -3.32 -28.73 -19.51
CA VAL A 366 -4.47 -29.58 -19.84
C VAL A 366 -4.26 -30.33 -21.16
N PRO A 367 -4.81 -31.54 -21.30
CA PRO A 367 -4.91 -32.19 -22.59
C PRO A 367 -5.72 -31.35 -23.61
N PRO A 368 -5.41 -31.41 -24.92
CA PRO A 368 -6.10 -30.62 -25.95
C PRO A 368 -7.62 -30.80 -25.97
N GLU A 369 -8.13 -31.99 -25.69
CA GLU A 369 -9.57 -32.29 -25.64
C GLU A 369 -10.32 -31.52 -24.54
N ARG A 370 -9.59 -30.99 -23.55
CA ARG A 370 -10.15 -30.18 -22.45
C ARG A 370 -10.06 -28.69 -22.71
N PHE A 371 -9.57 -28.27 -23.88
CA PHE A 371 -9.43 -26.86 -24.26
C PHE A 371 -10.13 -26.60 -25.60
N ALA A 372 -10.86 -25.49 -25.68
CA ALA A 372 -11.49 -25.04 -26.91
C ALA A 372 -11.30 -23.54 -27.10
N LEU A 373 -10.63 -23.13 -28.18
CA LEU A 373 -10.62 -21.73 -28.61
C LEU A 373 -11.97 -21.41 -29.26
N LEU A 374 -12.77 -20.55 -28.62
CA LEU A 374 -14.11 -20.18 -29.06
C LEU A 374 -14.10 -19.06 -30.11
N SER A 375 -13.20 -18.08 -29.98
CA SER A 375 -13.05 -16.97 -30.94
C SER A 375 -11.66 -16.32 -30.84
N GLY A 376 -11.30 -15.52 -31.86
CA GLY A 376 -10.09 -14.70 -31.84
C GLY A 376 -8.81 -15.39 -32.30
N LYS A 377 -8.92 -16.45 -33.11
CA LYS A 377 -7.74 -17.12 -33.69
C LYS A 377 -6.85 -16.15 -34.47
N ASP A 378 -7.46 -15.27 -35.26
CA ASP A 378 -6.73 -14.26 -36.06
C ASP A 378 -6.23 -13.09 -35.22
N GLU A 379 -6.74 -12.97 -34.00
CA GLU A 379 -6.37 -11.94 -33.03
C GLU A 379 -5.16 -12.36 -32.19
N LEU A 380 -4.71 -13.61 -32.37
CA LEU A 380 -3.56 -14.20 -31.70
C LEU A 380 -2.31 -14.11 -32.59
N THR A 381 -1.18 -13.79 -31.96
CA THR A 381 0.16 -13.93 -32.53
C THR A 381 0.95 -14.91 -31.68
N THR A 382 1.89 -15.62 -32.31
CA THR A 382 2.71 -16.62 -31.63
C THR A 382 4.16 -16.15 -31.63
N TYR A 383 4.76 -16.15 -30.45
CA TYR A 383 6.19 -15.97 -30.27
C TYR A 383 6.83 -17.31 -29.95
N GLU A 384 7.78 -17.72 -30.78
CA GLU A 384 8.57 -18.94 -30.59
C GLU A 384 9.94 -18.55 -30.05
N PHE A 385 10.41 -19.26 -29.01
CA PHE A 385 11.68 -18.96 -28.35
C PHE A 385 12.64 -20.14 -28.47
N ASN A 386 13.91 -19.86 -28.79
CA ASN A 386 15.00 -20.84 -28.85
C ASN A 386 14.70 -22.04 -29.75
N THR A 387 14.48 -23.25 -29.19
CA THR A 387 14.28 -24.50 -29.95
C THR A 387 12.99 -24.55 -30.78
N GLY A 388 12.14 -23.52 -30.72
CA GLY A 388 10.86 -23.46 -31.43
C GLY A 388 9.78 -24.38 -30.84
N THR A 389 10.08 -25.12 -29.78
CA THR A 389 9.16 -26.10 -29.18
C THR A 389 8.07 -25.40 -28.34
N ALA A 390 8.41 -24.32 -27.65
CA ALA A 390 7.42 -23.51 -26.91
C ALA A 390 6.82 -22.46 -27.84
N LYS A 391 5.49 -22.47 -27.96
CA LYS A 391 4.74 -21.55 -28.83
C LYS A 391 3.88 -20.62 -28.00
N HIS A 392 4.45 -19.48 -27.60
CA HIS A 392 3.76 -18.53 -26.72
C HIS A 392 2.74 -17.69 -27.47
N THR A 393 1.46 -17.87 -27.16
CA THR A 393 0.38 -17.18 -27.85
C THR A 393 -0.02 -15.89 -27.12
N PHE A 394 -0.14 -14.77 -27.84
CA PHE A 394 -0.51 -13.47 -27.29
C PHE A 394 -1.62 -12.82 -28.12
N CYS A 395 -2.51 -12.07 -27.48
CA CYS A 395 -3.44 -11.21 -28.21
C CYS A 395 -2.71 -10.01 -28.83
N LYS A 396 -2.84 -9.80 -30.14
CA LYS A 396 -2.23 -8.67 -30.89
C LYS A 396 -2.65 -7.31 -30.33
N HIS A 397 -3.88 -7.22 -29.81
CA HIS A 397 -4.48 -5.97 -29.37
C HIS A 397 -4.12 -5.60 -27.93
N CYS A 398 -4.33 -6.50 -26.96
CA CYS A 398 -4.08 -6.20 -25.54
C CYS A 398 -2.75 -6.77 -25.02
N GLY A 399 -2.06 -7.62 -25.77
CA GLY A 399 -0.79 -8.25 -25.35
C GLY A 399 -0.93 -9.33 -24.28
N ILE A 400 -2.16 -9.67 -23.87
CA ILE A 400 -2.43 -10.73 -22.89
C ILE A 400 -1.93 -12.08 -23.43
N HIS A 401 -1.37 -12.89 -22.53
CA HIS A 401 -0.91 -14.26 -22.78
C HIS A 401 -1.93 -15.28 -22.20
N PRO A 402 -2.95 -15.69 -22.98
CA PRO A 402 -4.05 -16.49 -22.45
C PRO A 402 -3.71 -17.98 -22.31
N PHE A 403 -2.96 -18.54 -23.25
CA PHE A 403 -2.55 -19.94 -23.27
C PHE A 403 -1.34 -20.10 -24.20
N TYR A 404 -0.68 -21.26 -24.12
CA TYR A 404 0.41 -21.61 -25.04
C TYR A 404 0.67 -23.12 -25.08
N VAL A 405 1.50 -23.56 -26.02
CA VAL A 405 2.03 -24.94 -26.03
C VAL A 405 3.35 -24.95 -25.25
N PRO A 406 3.43 -25.64 -24.10
CA PRO A 406 4.63 -25.64 -23.26
C PRO A 406 5.71 -26.58 -23.80
N ARG A 407 6.98 -26.25 -23.56
CA ARG A 407 8.12 -27.11 -23.90
C ARG A 407 8.10 -28.45 -23.14
N SER A 408 7.61 -28.46 -21.91
CA SER A 408 7.61 -29.66 -21.05
C SER A 408 6.63 -30.72 -21.50
N ASP A 409 5.52 -30.29 -22.11
CA ASP A 409 4.41 -31.12 -22.52
C ASP A 409 3.94 -30.63 -23.91
N PRO A 410 4.71 -30.87 -25.00
CA PRO A 410 4.45 -30.29 -26.32
C PRO A 410 3.13 -30.72 -26.96
N ASP A 411 2.52 -31.78 -26.44
CA ASP A 411 1.23 -32.35 -26.81
C ASP A 411 0.05 -31.73 -26.04
N LYS A 412 0.30 -30.82 -25.10
CA LYS A 412 -0.71 -30.22 -24.22
C LYS A 412 -0.82 -28.71 -24.41
N ILE A 413 -1.84 -28.13 -23.79
CA ILE A 413 -2.08 -26.69 -23.75
C ILE A 413 -1.93 -26.22 -22.31
N ASP A 414 -1.11 -25.19 -22.11
CA ASP A 414 -0.94 -24.54 -20.82
C ASP A 414 -1.74 -23.25 -20.81
N VAL A 415 -2.75 -23.19 -19.93
CA VAL A 415 -3.67 -22.06 -19.79
C VAL A 415 -3.18 -21.16 -18.68
N ASN A 416 -3.15 -19.86 -18.93
CA ASN A 416 -2.96 -18.87 -17.88
C ASN A 416 -4.25 -18.73 -17.07
N VAL A 417 -4.25 -19.27 -15.86
CA VAL A 417 -5.42 -19.29 -14.96
C VAL A 417 -5.97 -17.90 -14.72
N ARG A 418 -5.11 -16.86 -14.73
CA ARG A 418 -5.54 -15.46 -14.56
C ARG A 418 -6.44 -14.95 -15.69
N CYS A 419 -6.57 -15.68 -16.79
CA CYS A 419 -7.43 -15.34 -17.91
C CYS A 419 -8.79 -16.07 -17.88
N LEU A 420 -9.09 -16.81 -16.80
CA LEU A 420 -10.39 -17.43 -16.59
C LEU A 420 -11.34 -16.47 -15.86
N ASP A 421 -12.57 -16.35 -16.37
CA ASP A 421 -13.53 -15.35 -15.88
C ASP A 421 -14.32 -15.80 -14.63
N ASP A 422 -14.50 -17.11 -14.45
CA ASP A 422 -15.41 -17.71 -13.45
C ASP A 422 -14.67 -18.35 -12.26
N ILE A 423 -13.55 -17.77 -11.82
CA ILE A 423 -12.75 -18.31 -10.72
C ILE A 423 -12.40 -17.25 -9.67
N ASP A 424 -12.34 -17.67 -8.41
CA ASP A 424 -11.74 -16.87 -7.35
C ASP A 424 -10.23 -17.19 -7.26
N LEU A 425 -9.41 -16.29 -7.81
CA LEU A 425 -7.96 -16.42 -7.78
C LEU A 425 -7.38 -16.44 -6.36
N ALA A 426 -8.05 -15.82 -5.38
CA ALA A 426 -7.58 -15.78 -4.00
C ALA A 426 -7.78 -17.12 -3.27
N ALA A 427 -8.72 -17.94 -3.74
CA ALA A 427 -8.98 -19.28 -3.20
C ALA A 427 -8.05 -20.36 -3.77
N ILE A 428 -7.30 -20.05 -4.84
CA ILE A 428 -6.37 -21.00 -5.47
C ILE A 428 -5.05 -21.00 -4.69
N SER A 429 -4.54 -22.20 -4.40
CA SER A 429 -3.22 -22.41 -3.79
C SER A 429 -2.26 -23.08 -4.79
N PRO A 430 -1.53 -22.30 -5.62
CA PRO A 430 -0.63 -22.86 -6.61
C PRO A 430 0.52 -23.66 -5.98
N LYS A 431 0.89 -24.76 -6.62
CA LYS A 431 2.10 -25.51 -6.27
C LYS A 431 3.32 -24.75 -6.78
N ALA A 432 4.31 -24.54 -5.93
CA ALA A 432 5.54 -23.88 -6.33
C ALA A 432 6.36 -24.74 -7.30
N PHE A 433 6.90 -24.11 -8.34
CA PHE A 433 7.83 -24.73 -9.28
C PHE A 433 9.10 -23.90 -9.42
N ASP A 434 10.24 -24.57 -9.29
CA ASP A 434 11.55 -23.94 -9.42
C ASP A 434 11.97 -23.81 -10.89
N GLY A 435 11.41 -22.80 -11.55
CA GLY A 435 11.77 -22.47 -12.92
C GLY A 435 13.11 -21.74 -13.07
N LYS A 436 13.72 -21.22 -12.00
CA LYS A 436 15.10 -20.71 -12.02
C LYS A 436 16.10 -21.82 -12.29
N HIS A 437 15.85 -23.03 -11.78
CA HIS A 437 16.66 -24.23 -12.00
C HIS A 437 15.87 -25.28 -12.79
N TRP A 438 15.30 -24.87 -13.92
CA TRP A 438 14.33 -25.66 -14.70
C TRP A 438 14.79 -27.08 -15.03
N GLU A 439 16.04 -27.29 -15.45
CA GLU A 439 16.56 -28.62 -15.81
C GLU A 439 16.63 -29.58 -14.62
N ALA A 440 16.94 -29.06 -13.43
CA ALA A 440 16.95 -29.85 -12.21
C ALA A 440 15.51 -30.13 -11.74
N ALA A 441 14.62 -29.14 -11.81
CA ALA A 441 13.21 -29.29 -11.46
C ALA A 441 12.50 -30.30 -12.38
N MET A 442 12.78 -30.31 -13.68
CA MET A 442 12.21 -31.26 -14.63
C MET A 442 12.73 -32.69 -14.41
N ARG A 443 14.01 -32.88 -14.07
CA ARG A 443 14.55 -34.19 -13.70
C ARG A 443 13.85 -34.80 -12.48
N ARG A 444 13.40 -33.97 -11.53
CA ARG A 444 12.61 -34.40 -10.36
C ARG A 444 11.13 -34.67 -10.67
N ARG A 445 10.65 -34.28 -11.85
CA ARG A 445 9.25 -34.43 -12.29
C ARG A 445 9.01 -35.76 -13.01
N VAL A 446 10.09 -36.44 -13.44
CA VAL A 446 10.05 -37.80 -13.98
C VAL A 446 10.01 -38.77 -12.78
N PRO A 447 9.03 -39.68 -12.69
CA PRO A 447 9.06 -40.77 -11.73
C PRO A 447 10.33 -41.60 -11.81
#